data_AF-A0AAW1SK97-F1
#
_entry.id   AF-A0AAW1SK97-F1
#
_cell.length_a   1.000
_cell.length_b   1.000
_cell.length_c   1.000
_cell.angle_alpha   90.00
_cell.angle_beta   90.00
_cell.angle_gamma   90.00
#
_symmetry.space_group_name_H-M   'P 1'
#
loop_
_entity.id
_entity.type
_entity.pdbx_description
1 polymer ?
#
loop_
_entity_poly.entity_id
_entity_poly.type
_entity_poly.pdbx_seq_one_letter_code
_entity_poly.pdbx_strand_id
1 'polypeptide(L)'
;MALSVASSSTFLKGSALRRAPPTHAQARRVSNRLAVSVRAKYGSDSEYFDLDDLEDTTGSWELYGTDDNRRYPSLQNEFFERASAPLTRRESALAFIFTGGLASVLLWGAKGSRDVKLPITVGPLKGGEKGPRGRL
;
A
#
# COMPACT_ATOMS: atom_id res chain seq x y z
N MET A 1 -47.38 54.59 34.44
CA MET A 1 -46.83 55.55 33.45
C MET A 1 -45.32 55.61 33.62
N ALA A 2 -44.62 55.63 32.48
CA ALA A 2 -43.27 56.13 32.24
C ALA A 2 -42.05 55.41 32.86
N LEU A 3 -41.22 54.90 31.94
CA LEU A 3 -39.80 54.57 32.08
C LEU A 3 -38.98 55.80 32.47
N SER A 4 -37.86 55.59 33.16
CA SER A 4 -36.70 56.47 33.03
C SER A 4 -35.41 55.67 33.25
N VAL A 5 -34.56 55.67 32.23
CA VAL A 5 -33.19 55.17 32.24
C VAL A 5 -32.28 56.35 32.58
N ALA A 6 -31.32 56.15 33.49
CA ALA A 6 -30.16 57.01 33.61
C ALA A 6 -28.90 56.16 33.79
N SER A 7 -27.93 56.42 32.91
CA SER A 7 -26.61 55.80 32.82
C SER A 7 -25.59 56.65 33.57
N SER A 8 -24.70 56.04 34.36
CA SER A 8 -23.36 56.58 34.64
C SER A 8 -22.43 55.56 35.29
N SER A 9 -21.24 55.50 34.71
CA SER A 9 -20.04 54.73 35.03
C SER A 9 -19.42 55.10 36.39
N THR A 10 -18.44 54.44 37.02
CA THR A 10 -17.09 54.01 36.55
C THR A 10 -16.33 53.41 37.76
N PHE A 11 -15.50 52.40 37.52
CA PHE A 11 -14.34 51.91 38.31
C PHE A 11 -14.50 51.40 39.77
N LEU A 12 -14.46 50.07 39.94
CA LEU A 12 -14.02 49.41 41.17
C LEU A 12 -12.57 48.94 41.00
N LYS A 13 -11.69 49.49 41.84
CA LYS A 13 -10.26 49.20 41.95
C LYS A 13 -10.09 47.77 42.46
N GLY A 14 -9.63 46.85 41.61
CA GLY A 14 -9.43 45.44 41.94
C GLY A 14 -8.32 45.22 42.99
N SER A 15 -8.58 44.35 43.96
CA SER A 15 -7.57 43.80 44.87
C SER A 15 -6.99 42.51 44.29
N ALA A 16 -5.66 42.35 44.38
CA ALA A 16 -4.95 41.21 43.80
C ALA A 16 -5.18 39.92 44.60
N LEU A 17 -5.69 38.87 43.95
CA LEU A 17 -5.85 37.53 44.51
C LEU A 17 -4.50 36.79 44.47
N ARG A 18 -3.97 36.38 45.63
CA ARG A 18 -2.75 35.55 45.73
C ARG A 18 -3.01 34.16 45.14
N ARG A 19 -2.28 33.81 44.09
CA ARG A 19 -2.29 32.48 43.44
C ARG A 19 -1.34 31.54 44.19
N ALA A 20 -1.85 30.45 44.76
CA ALA A 20 -1.03 29.37 45.30
C ALA A 20 -0.36 28.59 44.14
N PRO A 21 0.89 28.11 44.28
CA PRO A 21 1.55 27.34 43.24
C PRO A 21 0.90 25.95 43.10
N PRO A 22 0.81 25.40 41.86
CA PRO A 22 0.27 24.06 41.66
C PRO A 22 1.25 23.01 42.21
N THR A 23 0.77 22.18 43.15
CA THR A 23 1.47 20.98 43.59
C THR A 23 1.45 19.94 42.46
N HIS A 24 2.60 19.70 41.83
CA HIS A 24 2.75 18.62 40.85
C HIS A 24 2.65 17.26 41.57
N ALA A 25 1.54 16.56 41.40
CA ALA A 25 1.42 15.15 41.78
C ALA A 25 2.42 14.32 40.96
N GLN A 26 3.45 13.78 41.61
CA GLN A 26 4.40 12.91 40.94
C GLN A 26 3.74 11.57 40.61
N ALA A 27 3.58 11.28 39.31
CA ALA A 27 3.13 9.99 38.84
C ALA A 27 4.15 8.92 39.25
N ARG A 28 3.70 7.97 40.08
CA ARG A 28 4.48 6.81 40.54
C ARG A 28 4.82 5.95 39.32
N ARG A 29 6.06 6.05 38.81
CA ARG A 29 6.52 5.25 37.67
C ARG A 29 6.52 3.77 38.08
N VAL A 30 5.66 2.98 37.45
CA VAL A 30 5.67 1.52 37.59
C VAL A 30 6.90 0.99 36.85
N SER A 31 8.01 0.89 37.59
CA SER A 31 9.20 0.14 37.18
C SER A 31 8.89 -1.35 37.30
N ASN A 32 8.55 -1.97 36.18
CA ASN A 32 8.91 -3.35 35.83
C ASN A 32 8.21 -3.71 34.52
N ARG A 33 8.68 -3.12 33.43
CA ARG A 33 8.68 -3.84 32.15
C ARG A 33 10.02 -4.54 32.11
N LEU A 34 10.01 -5.85 31.87
CA LEU A 34 11.19 -6.64 31.54
C LEU A 34 12.00 -5.86 30.50
N ALA A 35 13.04 -5.17 30.96
CA ALA A 35 13.83 -4.27 30.14
C ALA A 35 14.83 -5.13 29.38
N VAL A 36 14.37 -5.75 28.29
CA VAL A 36 15.29 -6.11 27.22
C VAL A 36 15.85 -4.77 26.74
N SER A 37 17.13 -4.51 27.02
CA SER A 37 17.82 -3.37 26.45
C SER A 37 17.77 -3.56 24.94
N VAL A 38 17.01 -2.71 24.25
CA VAL A 38 17.09 -2.64 22.79
C VAL A 38 18.50 -2.16 22.50
N ARG A 39 19.38 -3.11 22.16
CA ARG A 39 20.74 -2.84 21.72
C ARG A 39 20.72 -2.70 20.21
N ALA A 40 21.49 -1.75 19.72
CA ALA A 40 21.77 -1.66 18.30
C ALA A 40 22.39 -2.99 17.85
N LYS A 41 21.89 -3.54 16.74
CA LYS A 41 22.40 -4.79 16.19
C LYS A 41 23.83 -4.60 15.64
N TYR A 42 24.15 -3.38 15.20
CA TYR A 42 25.46 -2.91 14.74
C TYR A 42 25.76 -1.53 15.37
N GLY A 43 27.03 -1.21 15.62
CA GLY A 43 27.46 0.03 16.32
C GLY A 43 27.75 -0.14 17.83
N SER A 44 28.06 0.97 18.52
CA SER A 44 28.18 1.01 19.98
C SER A 44 26.79 1.18 20.65
N ASP A 45 26.65 0.87 21.94
CA ASP A 45 25.35 0.80 22.64
C ASP A 45 24.47 2.07 22.40
N SER A 46 23.47 1.95 21.52
CA SER A 46 22.47 2.98 21.11
C SER A 46 22.84 3.94 19.97
N GLU A 47 23.89 3.69 19.22
CA GLU A 47 24.20 4.40 17.97
C GLU A 47 23.59 3.63 16.79
N TYR A 48 22.46 4.12 16.28
CA TYR A 48 21.72 3.51 15.16
C TYR A 48 21.96 4.21 13.81
N PHE A 49 22.83 5.22 13.81
CA PHE A 49 23.02 6.11 12.67
C PHE A 49 24.51 6.16 12.34
N ASP A 50 24.84 5.52 11.22
CA ASP A 50 26.18 5.49 10.64
C ASP A 50 26.16 6.29 9.33
N LEU A 51 27.08 7.25 9.19
CA LEU A 51 27.25 8.04 7.98
C LEU A 51 28.16 7.35 6.96
N ASP A 52 29.01 6.43 7.43
CA ASP A 52 29.92 5.67 6.58
C ASP A 52 29.22 4.43 6.00
N ASP A 53 28.23 3.88 6.71
CA ASP A 53 27.35 2.80 6.24
C ASP A 53 25.86 3.20 6.26
N LEU A 54 25.41 3.73 5.13
CA LEU A 54 24.02 4.14 4.94
C LEU A 54 23.08 2.94 4.72
N GLU A 55 23.58 1.80 4.23
CA GLU A 55 22.75 0.62 3.94
C GLU A 55 22.24 0.01 5.25
N ASP A 56 23.13 -0.08 6.25
CA ASP A 56 22.75 -0.51 7.60
C ASP A 56 21.85 0.50 8.32
N THR A 57 22.13 1.80 8.15
CA THR A 57 21.33 2.88 8.76
C THR A 57 19.92 2.99 8.20
N THR A 58 19.76 2.78 6.89
CA THR A 58 18.45 2.85 6.21
C THR A 58 17.66 1.55 6.31
N GLY A 59 18.29 0.49 6.84
CA GLY A 59 17.65 -0.81 7.00
C GLY A 59 17.41 -1.52 5.67
N SER A 60 18.26 -1.31 4.66
CA SER A 60 18.16 -1.94 3.34
C SER A 60 18.59 -3.42 3.34
N TRP A 61 18.10 -4.19 4.30
CA TRP A 61 18.58 -5.54 4.56
C TRP A 61 17.74 -6.56 3.81
N GLU A 62 18.41 -7.48 3.13
CA GLU A 62 17.75 -8.64 2.52
C GLU A 62 17.45 -9.70 3.59
N LEU A 63 16.26 -9.66 4.19
CA LEU A 63 15.90 -10.58 5.29
C LEU A 63 15.76 -12.06 4.87
N TYR A 64 15.52 -12.31 3.59
CA TYR A 64 15.18 -13.64 3.06
C TYR A 64 16.11 -14.11 1.95
N GLY A 65 17.20 -13.38 1.72
CA GLY A 65 18.24 -13.79 0.79
C GLY A 65 18.87 -15.08 1.25
N THR A 66 19.07 -16.01 0.33
CA THR A 66 19.84 -17.22 0.60
C THR A 66 21.00 -17.28 -0.37
N ASP A 67 22.22 -17.44 0.14
CA ASP A 67 23.46 -17.46 -0.65
C ASP A 67 23.64 -18.72 -1.52
N ASP A 68 22.63 -19.59 -1.56
CA ASP A 68 22.66 -20.82 -2.36
C ASP A 68 22.72 -20.50 -3.85
N ASN A 69 23.82 -20.89 -4.48
CA ASN A 69 24.09 -20.56 -5.88
C ASN A 69 23.06 -21.16 -6.85
N ARG A 70 22.72 -22.46 -6.73
CA ARG A 70 21.72 -23.15 -7.59
C ARG A 70 21.09 -24.34 -6.88
N ARG A 71 19.75 -24.35 -6.73
CA ARG A 71 18.99 -25.45 -6.11
C ARG A 71 18.48 -26.50 -7.10
N TYR A 72 18.47 -26.20 -8.40
CA TYR A 72 17.90 -27.06 -9.43
C TYR A 72 18.97 -27.88 -10.19
N PRO A 73 18.62 -29.08 -10.71
CA PRO A 73 19.53 -29.89 -11.50
C PRO A 73 20.08 -29.18 -12.75
N SER A 74 21.34 -29.43 -13.08
CA SER A 74 22.05 -28.78 -14.20
C SER A 74 21.40 -29.03 -15.57
N LEU A 75 20.93 -30.26 -15.83
CA LEU A 75 20.26 -30.63 -17.09
C LEU A 75 18.96 -29.84 -17.31
N GLN A 76 18.19 -29.61 -16.25
CA GLN A 76 16.96 -28.82 -16.33
C GLN A 76 17.28 -27.35 -16.57
N ASN A 77 18.32 -26.84 -15.88
CA ASN A 77 18.76 -25.46 -16.04
C ASN A 77 19.20 -25.17 -17.49
N GLU A 78 20.01 -26.04 -18.09
CA GLU A 78 20.48 -25.88 -19.48
C GLU A 78 19.33 -25.87 -20.49
N PHE A 79 18.31 -26.71 -20.29
CA PHE A 79 17.11 -26.70 -21.13
C PHE A 79 16.37 -25.36 -21.04
N PHE A 80 16.09 -24.87 -19.83
CA PHE A 80 15.32 -23.64 -19.66
C PHE A 80 16.10 -22.39 -20.08
N GLU A 81 17.41 -22.34 -19.84
CA GLU A 81 18.27 -21.25 -20.33
C GLU A 81 18.21 -21.16 -21.87
N ARG A 82 18.29 -22.29 -22.57
CA ARG A 82 18.20 -22.31 -24.05
C ARG A 82 16.79 -22.05 -24.57
N ALA A 83 15.77 -22.65 -23.95
CA ALA A 83 14.37 -22.51 -24.39
C ALA A 83 13.84 -21.08 -24.18
N SER A 84 14.25 -20.43 -23.09
CA SER A 84 13.84 -19.06 -22.78
C SER A 84 14.65 -17.99 -23.52
N ALA A 85 15.82 -18.32 -24.07
CA ALA A 85 16.71 -17.40 -24.77
C ALA A 85 15.99 -16.39 -25.72
N PRO A 86 15.07 -16.79 -26.61
CA PRO A 86 14.37 -15.83 -27.50
C PRO A 86 13.41 -14.87 -26.78
N LEU A 87 12.94 -15.24 -25.59
CA LEU A 87 12.00 -14.48 -24.77
C LEU A 87 12.67 -13.75 -23.59
N THR A 88 14.00 -13.77 -23.49
CA THR A 88 14.72 -13.08 -22.41
C THR A 88 14.65 -11.56 -22.49
N ARG A 89 14.54 -11.00 -23.71
CA ARG A 89 14.40 -9.55 -23.89
C ARG A 89 12.96 -9.14 -23.58
N ARG A 90 12.81 -8.16 -22.68
CA ARG A 90 11.49 -7.65 -22.26
C ARG A 90 10.61 -7.23 -23.45
N GLU A 91 11.20 -6.61 -24.47
CA GLU A 91 10.50 -6.18 -25.67
C GLU A 91 10.03 -7.36 -26.55
N SER A 92 10.87 -8.40 -26.73
CA SER A 92 10.47 -9.58 -27.51
C SER A 92 9.42 -10.40 -26.76
N ALA A 93 9.53 -10.50 -25.44
CA ALA A 93 8.52 -11.14 -24.59
C ALA A 93 7.18 -10.39 -24.66
N LEU A 94 7.21 -9.06 -24.55
CA LEU A 94 6.01 -8.22 -24.66
C LEU A 94 5.39 -8.36 -26.04
N ALA A 95 6.18 -8.22 -27.11
CA ALA A 95 5.70 -8.36 -28.48
C ALA A 95 5.06 -9.74 -28.70
N PHE A 96 5.67 -10.82 -28.21
CA PHE A 96 5.13 -12.17 -28.30
C PHE A 96 3.79 -12.31 -27.57
N ILE A 97 3.69 -11.84 -26.32
CA ILE A 97 2.46 -11.94 -25.52
C ILE A 97 1.35 -11.10 -26.14
N PHE A 98 1.62 -9.86 -26.53
CA PHE A 98 0.60 -8.99 -27.10
C PHE A 98 0.15 -9.47 -28.48
N THR A 99 1.07 -9.78 -29.39
CA THR A 99 0.69 -10.19 -30.75
C THR A 99 0.09 -11.59 -30.76
N GLY A 100 0.72 -12.56 -30.08
CA GLY A 100 0.23 -13.93 -29.99
C GLY A 100 -1.07 -14.02 -29.18
N GLY A 101 -1.13 -13.31 -28.05
CA GLY A 101 -2.33 -13.22 -27.23
C GLY A 101 -3.51 -12.60 -27.99
N LEU A 102 -3.33 -11.42 -28.59
CA LEU A 102 -4.39 -10.76 -29.36
C LEU A 102 -4.82 -11.62 -30.56
N ALA A 103 -3.87 -12.18 -31.32
CA ALA A 103 -4.20 -13.05 -32.44
C ALA A 103 -5.02 -14.26 -31.98
N SER A 104 -4.64 -14.89 -30.88
CA SER A 104 -5.37 -16.04 -30.32
C SER A 104 -6.80 -15.66 -29.89
N VAL A 105 -6.96 -14.53 -29.20
CA VAL A 105 -8.27 -14.02 -28.75
C VAL A 105 -9.16 -13.69 -29.94
N LEU A 106 -8.62 -13.09 -31.00
CA LEU A 106 -9.39 -12.77 -32.20
C LEU A 106 -9.79 -14.04 -32.96
N LEU A 107 -8.87 -14.98 -33.15
CA LEU A 107 -9.13 -16.25 -33.82
C LEU A 107 -10.19 -17.08 -33.08
N TRP A 108 -10.02 -17.28 -31.78
CA TRP A 108 -10.99 -18.01 -30.97
C TRP A 108 -12.28 -17.23 -30.74
N GLY A 109 -12.19 -15.90 -30.62
CA GLY A 109 -13.33 -15.01 -30.51
C GLY A 109 -14.19 -14.98 -31.77
N ALA A 110 -13.62 -15.23 -32.96
CA ALA A 110 -14.37 -15.30 -34.21
C ALA A 110 -14.85 -16.72 -34.54
N LYS A 111 -13.98 -17.72 -34.41
CA LYS A 111 -14.29 -19.12 -34.77
C LYS A 111 -14.94 -19.88 -33.61
N GLY A 112 -14.28 -19.89 -32.46
CA GLY A 112 -14.78 -20.59 -31.27
C GLY A 112 -16.10 -20.03 -30.75
N SER A 113 -16.36 -18.72 -30.89
CA SER A 113 -17.65 -18.14 -30.52
C SER A 113 -18.84 -18.66 -31.35
N ARG A 114 -18.59 -19.05 -32.60
CA ARG A 114 -19.60 -19.65 -33.48
C ARG A 114 -19.81 -21.12 -33.13
N ASP A 115 -18.72 -21.84 -32.89
CA ASP A 115 -18.76 -23.26 -32.54
C ASP A 115 -19.45 -23.50 -31.18
N VAL A 116 -19.22 -22.62 -30.21
CA VAL A 116 -19.82 -22.69 -28.85
C VAL A 116 -21.21 -22.03 -28.80
N LYS A 117 -21.71 -21.48 -29.92
CA LYS A 117 -23.00 -20.78 -30.00
C LYS A 117 -23.15 -19.70 -28.91
N LEU A 118 -22.11 -18.89 -28.74
CA LEU A 118 -22.18 -17.79 -27.79
C LEU A 118 -23.36 -16.87 -28.12
N PRO A 119 -23.99 -16.23 -27.12
CA PRO A 119 -25.18 -15.40 -27.35
C PRO A 119 -25.00 -14.32 -28.42
N ILE A 120 -23.77 -13.81 -28.58
CA ILE A 120 -23.41 -12.83 -29.60
C ILE A 120 -23.49 -13.38 -31.03
N THR A 121 -23.28 -14.69 -31.24
CA THR A 121 -23.30 -15.32 -32.57
C THR A 121 -24.67 -15.87 -32.95
N VAL A 122 -25.48 -16.27 -31.96
CA VAL A 122 -26.86 -16.76 -32.17
C VAL A 122 -27.86 -15.60 -32.31
N GLY A 123 -27.58 -14.46 -31.66
CA GLY A 123 -28.47 -13.32 -31.61
C GLY A 123 -29.61 -13.49 -30.57
N PRO A 124 -30.46 -12.46 -30.40
CA PRO A 124 -31.53 -12.49 -29.40
C PRO A 124 -32.59 -13.53 -29.77
N LEU A 125 -32.68 -14.61 -28.99
CA LEU A 125 -33.71 -15.65 -29.17
C LEU A 125 -35.10 -15.20 -28.67
N LYS A 126 -35.12 -14.18 -27.81
CA LYS A 126 -36.34 -13.57 -27.25
C LYS A 126 -36.32 -12.07 -27.53
N GLY A 127 -37.51 -11.47 -27.64
CA GLY A 127 -37.64 -10.01 -27.70
C GLY A 127 -37.04 -9.37 -26.44
N GLY A 128 -36.32 -8.26 -26.61
CA GLY A 128 -35.67 -7.56 -25.49
C GLY A 128 -36.69 -7.08 -24.46
N GLU A 129 -36.32 -7.17 -23.19
CA GLU A 129 -37.13 -6.63 -22.10
C GLU A 129 -37.28 -5.12 -22.27
N LYS A 130 -38.52 -4.63 -22.23
CA LYS A 130 -38.80 -3.19 -22.34
C LYS A 130 -38.40 -2.51 -21.03
N GLY A 131 -37.63 -1.43 -21.14
CA GLY A 131 -37.27 -0.60 -19.99
C GLY A 131 -38.50 0.07 -19.35
N PRO A 132 -38.36 0.60 -18.12
CA PRO A 132 -39.47 1.15 -17.32
C PRO A 132 -40.18 2.36 -17.96
N ARG A 133 -39.55 3.04 -18.93
CA ARG A 133 -40.15 4.14 -19.71
C ARG A 133 -40.61 3.71 -21.11
N GLY A 134 -40.71 2.40 -21.35
CA GLY A 134 -41.05 1.86 -22.66
C GLY A 134 -39.95 2.15 -23.68
N ARG A 135 -40.33 2.75 -24.82
CA ARG A 135 -39.46 3.05 -25.98
C ARG A 135 -39.27 4.57 -26.13
N LEU A 136 -39.06 5.26 -25.02
CA LEU A 136 -38.87 6.71 -24.95
C LEU A 136 -37.44 7.03 -24.52
#